data_AF-A0A524MKU0-F1
#
_entry.id   AF-A0A524MKU0-F1
#
_cell.length_a   1.000
_cell.length_b   1.000
_cell.length_c   1.000
_cell.angle_alpha   90.00
_cell.angle_beta   90.00
_cell.angle_gamma   90.00
#
_symmetry.space_group_name_H-M   'P 1'
#
loop_
_entity.id
_entity.type
_entity.pdbx_description
1 polymer ?
#
loop_
_entity_poly.entity_id
_entity_poly.type
_entity_poly.pdbx_seq_one_letter_code
_entity_poly.pdbx_strand_id
1 'polypeptide(L)'
;MRLFIDFVPVLIWAVLAVVLVGGMLFASWVLRPHVLQNSEKTSSYECGEIPIGSARIAYPYNYLVYTILFLVVDVMGAFLWLLAASSFRLDVAVVWQVLVFVMIIMGGMGFAMKKLPETFLSGQETLTLYRKAKAEKEAKEAHTGGH
;
A
#
# COMPACT_ATOMS: atom_id res chain seq x y z
N MET A 1 36.15 3.91 -11.18
CA MET A 1 36.40 3.26 -9.86
C MET A 1 36.05 4.14 -8.65
N ARG A 2 36.10 5.49 -8.72
CA ARG A 2 35.71 6.37 -7.59
C ARG A 2 34.22 6.29 -7.22
N LEU A 3 33.32 6.20 -8.20
CA LEU A 3 31.88 6.09 -7.98
C LEU A 3 31.49 4.99 -6.97
N PHE A 4 32.12 3.81 -7.04
CA PHE A 4 31.80 2.70 -6.12
C PHE A 4 32.22 3.00 -4.67
N ILE A 5 33.34 3.70 -4.48
CA ILE A 5 33.83 4.09 -3.15
C ILE A 5 32.91 5.13 -2.52
N ASP A 6 32.31 6.01 -3.33
CA ASP A 6 31.38 7.04 -2.87
C ASP A 6 30.05 6.43 -2.34
N PHE A 7 29.69 5.21 -2.76
CA PHE A 7 28.53 4.48 -2.23
C PHE A 7 28.83 3.64 -0.98
N VAL A 8 30.11 3.46 -0.61
CA VAL A 8 30.49 2.69 0.59
C VAL A 8 29.84 3.25 1.86
N PRO A 9 29.82 4.59 2.11
CA PRO A 9 29.11 5.14 3.27
C PRO A 9 27.62 4.82 3.28
N VAL A 10 26.95 4.85 2.13
CA VAL A 10 25.51 4.54 2.02
C VAL A 10 25.25 3.09 2.40
N LEU A 11 26.10 2.17 1.94
CA LEU A 11 26.00 0.75 2.28
C LEU A 11 26.23 0.52 3.79
N ILE A 12 27.22 1.20 4.38
CA ILE A 12 27.50 1.13 5.81
C ILE A 12 26.27 1.59 6.62
N TRP A 13 25.66 2.72 6.26
CA TRP A 13 24.44 3.22 6.93
C TRP A 13 23.26 2.27 6.78
N ALA A 14 23.06 1.68 5.59
CA ALA A 14 22.00 0.71 5.36
C ALA A 14 22.19 -0.55 6.24
N VAL A 15 23.41 -1.07 6.33
CA VAL A 15 23.74 -2.22 7.19
C VAL A 15 23.54 -1.88 8.66
N LEU A 16 24.02 -0.71 9.11
CA LEU A 16 23.82 -0.26 10.49
C LEU A 16 22.34 -0.14 10.85
N ALA A 17 21.51 0.40 9.94
CA ALA A 17 20.07 0.48 10.14
C ALA A 17 19.42 -0.90 10.30
N VAL A 18 19.78 -1.85 9.45
CA VAL A 18 19.28 -3.25 9.53
C VAL A 18 19.74 -3.93 10.82
N VAL A 19 21.01 -3.77 11.20
CA VAL A 19 21.55 -4.33 12.45
C VAL A 19 20.86 -3.74 13.67
N LEU A 20 20.60 -2.44 13.68
CA LEU A 20 19.92 -1.77 14.78
C LEU A 20 18.46 -2.24 14.92
N VAL A 21 17.70 -2.27 13.82
CA VAL A 21 16.32 -2.76 13.82
C VAL A 21 16.28 -4.24 14.20
N GLY A 22 17.14 -5.06 13.60
CA GLY A 22 17.26 -6.48 13.91
C GLY A 22 17.63 -6.73 15.37
N GLY A 23 18.59 -5.96 15.90
CA GLY A 23 19.01 -6.02 17.30
C GLY A 23 17.90 -5.62 18.27
N MET A 24 17.12 -4.59 17.96
CA MET A 24 15.95 -4.20 18.76
C MET A 24 14.86 -5.27 18.76
N LEU A 25 14.56 -5.85 17.60
CA LEU A 25 13.58 -6.95 17.50
C LEU A 25 14.07 -8.20 18.23
N PHE A 26 15.36 -8.53 18.12
CA PHE A 26 15.96 -9.65 18.83
C PHE A 26 15.93 -9.43 20.35
N ALA A 27 16.32 -8.24 20.81
CA ALA A 27 16.23 -7.88 22.21
C ALA A 27 14.77 -7.97 22.70
N SER A 28 13.81 -7.41 21.96
CA SER A 28 12.38 -7.52 22.29
C SER A 28 11.92 -8.97 22.41
N TRP A 29 12.36 -9.85 21.50
CA TRP A 29 12.02 -11.27 21.53
C TRP A 29 12.62 -12.00 22.75
N VAL A 30 13.88 -11.70 23.12
CA VAL A 30 14.55 -12.30 24.28
C VAL A 30 14.00 -11.77 25.61
N LEU A 31 13.74 -10.47 25.70
CA LEU A 31 13.22 -9.81 26.91
C LEU A 31 11.71 -10.04 27.12
N ARG A 32 10.98 -10.55 26.12
CA ARG A 32 9.54 -10.75 26.23
C ARG A 32 9.22 -11.80 27.30
N PRO A 33 8.33 -11.48 28.27
CA PRO A 33 7.85 -12.47 29.22
C PRO A 33 7.03 -13.53 28.49
N HIS A 34 7.43 -14.80 28.63
CA HIS A 34 6.76 -15.97 28.06
C HIS A 34 5.48 -16.34 28.84
N VAL A 35 4.62 -15.35 29.14
CA VAL A 35 3.31 -15.63 29.72
C VAL A 35 2.50 -16.40 28.68
N LEU A 36 2.04 -17.59 29.08
CA LEU A 36 1.22 -18.54 28.33
C LEU A 36 0.39 -17.85 27.25
N GLN A 37 0.67 -18.19 26.00
CA GLN A 37 -0.13 -17.80 24.85
C GLN A 37 -1.48 -18.52 24.94
N ASN A 38 -2.35 -18.07 25.85
CA ASN A 38 -3.73 -18.54 25.90
C ASN A 38 -4.38 -18.28 24.54
N SER A 39 -5.22 -19.21 24.08
CA SER A 39 -5.93 -19.14 22.79
C SER A 39 -6.62 -17.78 22.57
N GLU A 40 -7.13 -17.17 23.64
CA GLU A 40 -7.74 -15.84 23.61
C GLU A 40 -6.74 -14.73 23.20
N LYS A 41 -5.48 -14.79 23.68
CA LYS A 41 -4.45 -13.78 23.39
C LYS A 41 -3.88 -13.88 21.97
N THR A 42 -3.99 -15.04 21.34
CA THR A 42 -3.56 -15.29 19.96
C THR A 42 -4.71 -15.29 18.96
N SER A 43 -5.95 -15.14 19.44
CA SER A 43 -7.12 -14.97 18.59
C SER A 43 -7.08 -13.61 17.86
N SER A 44 -7.69 -13.57 16.67
CA SER A 44 -7.81 -12.31 15.92
C SER A 44 -8.76 -11.36 16.66
N TYR A 45 -8.30 -10.14 16.93
CA TYR A 45 -9.09 -9.15 17.66
C TYR A 45 -10.12 -8.49 16.74
N GLU A 46 -11.40 -8.72 17.02
CA GLU A 46 -12.52 -8.05 16.35
C GLU A 46 -13.56 -7.64 17.41
N CYS A 47 -13.16 -6.80 18.37
CA CYS A 47 -14.04 -6.28 19.44
C CYS A 47 -14.81 -7.35 20.24
N GLY A 48 -14.27 -8.57 20.36
CA GLY A 48 -14.92 -9.69 21.05
C GLY A 48 -15.89 -10.50 20.18
N GLU A 49 -15.98 -10.22 18.88
CA GLU A 49 -16.71 -11.04 17.90
C GLU A 49 -15.78 -12.13 17.32
N ILE A 50 -16.34 -13.32 17.07
CA ILE A 50 -15.61 -14.44 16.46
C ILE A 50 -15.43 -14.12 14.97
N PRO A 51 -14.19 -14.06 14.45
CA PRO A 51 -13.92 -13.64 13.08
C PRO A 51 -14.71 -14.48 12.07
N ILE A 52 -15.32 -13.80 11.11
CA ILE A 52 -16.18 -14.43 10.10
C ILE A 52 -15.35 -14.91 8.90
N GLY A 53 -15.29 -16.22 8.70
CA GLY A 53 -14.65 -16.82 7.53
C GLY A 53 -13.12 -16.67 7.47
N SER A 54 -12.55 -16.95 6.31
CA SER A 54 -11.11 -16.79 6.06
C SER A 54 -10.78 -15.33 5.78
N ALA A 55 -9.74 -14.78 6.40
CA ALA A 55 -9.21 -13.45 6.08
C ALA A 55 -8.67 -13.32 4.64
N ARG A 56 -8.61 -14.42 3.88
CA ARG A 56 -8.15 -14.48 2.48
C ARG A 56 -9.30 -14.33 1.48
N ILE A 57 -10.18 -13.37 1.73
CA ILE A 57 -11.14 -12.92 0.71
C ILE A 57 -10.41 -11.96 -0.23
N ALA A 58 -10.64 -12.11 -1.54
CA ALA A 58 -10.16 -11.16 -2.53
C ALA A 58 -10.86 -9.83 -2.28
N TYR A 59 -10.20 -8.94 -1.52
CA TYR A 59 -10.66 -7.57 -1.38
C TYR A 59 -10.69 -6.93 -2.77
N PRO A 60 -11.75 -6.18 -3.09
CA PRO A 60 -11.88 -5.58 -4.41
C PRO A 60 -10.68 -4.64 -4.66
N TYR A 61 -10.19 -4.65 -5.89
CA TYR A 61 -8.95 -4.03 -6.39
C TYR A 61 -8.97 -2.48 -6.38
N ASN A 62 -9.85 -1.91 -5.57
CA ASN A 62 -10.18 -0.49 -5.50
C ASN A 62 -8.95 0.39 -5.27
N TYR A 63 -7.99 -0.11 -4.48
CA TYR A 63 -6.74 0.59 -4.18
C TYR A 63 -5.68 0.48 -5.28
N LEU A 64 -5.80 -0.48 -6.20
CA LEU A 64 -4.85 -0.65 -7.30
C LEU A 64 -4.87 0.55 -8.25
N VAL A 65 -6.01 1.23 -8.37
CA VAL A 65 -6.12 2.44 -9.18
C VAL A 65 -5.22 3.57 -8.63
N TYR A 66 -5.11 3.70 -7.30
CA TYR A 66 -4.14 4.63 -6.71
C TYR A 66 -2.70 4.24 -7.04
N THR A 67 -2.36 2.96 -7.01
CA THR A 67 -1.02 2.48 -7.37
C THR A 67 -0.68 2.80 -8.83
N ILE A 68 -1.62 2.60 -9.76
CA ILE A 68 -1.43 2.97 -11.17
C ILE A 68 -1.29 4.49 -11.32
N LEU A 69 -2.15 5.28 -10.67
CA LEU A 69 -2.07 6.74 -10.73
C LEU A 69 -0.75 7.27 -10.17
N PHE A 70 -0.30 6.72 -9.03
CA PHE A 70 1.00 7.03 -8.45
C PHE A 70 2.14 6.70 -9.41
N LEU A 71 2.12 5.51 -10.03
CA LEU A 71 3.14 5.09 -10.98
C LEU A 71 3.23 6.02 -12.20
N VAL A 72 2.09 6.49 -12.73
CA VAL A 72 2.07 7.41 -13.87
C VAL A 72 2.76 8.74 -13.52
N VAL A 73 2.47 9.29 -12.34
CA VAL A 73 3.09 10.54 -11.86
C VAL A 73 4.55 10.34 -11.50
N ASP A 74 4.92 9.19 -10.93
CA ASP A 74 6.30 8.84 -10.60
C ASP A 74 7.16 8.75 -11.87
N VAL A 75 6.67 8.08 -12.91
CA VAL A 75 7.31 8.04 -14.22
C VAL A 75 7.44 9.44 -14.80
N MET A 76 6.39 10.26 -14.76
CA MET A 76 6.47 11.67 -15.18
C MET A 76 7.59 12.41 -14.42
N GLY A 77 7.68 12.25 -13.10
CA GLY A 77 8.74 12.83 -12.27
C GLY A 77 10.13 12.39 -12.70
N ALA A 78 10.32 11.10 -12.99
CA ALA A 78 11.58 10.57 -13.50
C ALA A 78 11.96 11.18 -14.86
N PHE A 79 11.00 11.34 -15.78
CA PHE A 79 11.21 12.01 -17.07
C PHE A 79 11.65 13.47 -16.89
N LEU A 80 10.98 14.20 -16.00
CA LEU A 80 11.34 15.59 -15.70
C LEU A 80 12.70 15.71 -15.04
N TRP A 81 13.04 14.79 -14.13
CA TRP A 81 14.36 14.72 -13.48
C TRP A 81 15.47 14.48 -14.51
N LEU A 82 15.28 13.51 -15.41
CA LEU A 82 16.27 13.21 -16.46
C LEU A 82 16.48 14.42 -17.39
N LEU A 83 15.40 15.12 -17.75
CA LEU A 83 15.49 16.33 -18.54
C LEU A 83 16.24 17.45 -17.78
N ALA A 84 15.90 17.66 -16.50
CA ALA A 84 16.54 18.67 -15.66
C ALA A 84 18.02 18.38 -15.38
N ALA A 85 18.40 17.11 -15.25
CA ALA A 85 19.78 16.67 -15.05
C ALA A 85 20.59 16.68 -16.36
N SER A 86 19.94 16.76 -17.52
CA SER A 86 20.63 16.81 -18.81
C SER A 86 21.33 18.15 -19.00
N SER A 87 22.56 18.13 -19.55
CA SER A 87 23.29 19.36 -19.88
C SER A 87 22.91 19.94 -21.26
N PHE A 88 21.76 19.56 -21.81
CA PHE A 88 21.32 20.04 -23.11
C PHE A 88 20.92 21.51 -23.04
N ARG A 89 21.28 22.27 -24.08
CA ARG A 89 20.66 23.58 -24.31
C ARG A 89 19.21 23.32 -24.70
N LEU A 90 18.29 23.58 -23.77
CA LEU A 90 16.86 23.43 -24.00
C LEU A 90 16.41 24.47 -25.03
N ASP A 91 15.93 23.98 -26.17
CA ASP A 91 15.24 24.82 -27.14
C ASP A 91 13.84 25.18 -26.62
N VAL A 92 13.31 26.33 -27.05
CA VAL A 92 11.98 26.81 -26.66
C VAL A 92 10.90 25.80 -27.05
N ALA A 93 11.08 25.09 -28.16
CA ALA A 93 10.18 24.03 -28.59
C ALA A 93 10.10 22.87 -27.57
N VAL A 94 11.24 22.47 -26.98
CA VAL A 94 11.30 21.38 -25.98
C VAL A 94 10.57 21.79 -24.70
N VAL A 95 10.73 23.04 -24.26
CA VAL A 95 10.02 23.56 -23.09
C VAL A 95 8.51 23.48 -23.30
N TRP A 96 8.01 23.87 -24.48
CA TRP A 96 6.59 23.76 -24.80
C TRP A 96 6.09 22.32 -24.83
N GLN A 97 6.85 21.40 -25.42
CA GLN A 97 6.48 19.97 -25.45
C GLN A 97 6.35 19.39 -24.04
N VAL A 98 7.29 19.72 -23.14
CA VAL A 98 7.28 19.26 -21.76
C VAL A 98 6.12 19.87 -20.98
N LEU A 99 5.83 21.16 -21.18
CA LEU A 99 4.67 21.82 -20.58
C LEU A 99 3.37 21.15 -21.01
N VAL A 100 3.18 20.87 -22.31
CA VAL A 100 1.99 20.17 -22.79
C VAL A 100 1.90 18.76 -22.21
N PHE A 101 3.02 18.02 -22.16
CA PHE A 101 3.07 16.69 -21.56
C PHE A 101 2.62 16.71 -20.09
N VAL A 102 3.16 17.62 -19.28
CA VAL A 102 2.78 17.77 -17.86
C VAL A 102 1.31 18.15 -17.74
N MET A 103 0.81 19.07 -18.57
CA MET A 103 -0.60 19.48 -18.54
C MET A 103 -1.55 18.33 -18.85
N ILE A 104 -1.22 17.46 -19.80
CA ILE A 104 -2.03 16.29 -20.14
C ILE A 104 -2.09 15.31 -18.96
N ILE A 105 -0.95 14.98 -18.34
CA ILE A 105 -0.90 14.06 -17.20
C ILE A 105 -1.62 14.65 -15.99
N MET A 106 -1.39 15.92 -15.68
CA MET A 106 -2.05 16.62 -14.56
C MET A 106 -3.56 16.73 -14.78
N GLY A 107 -4.01 17.00 -16.01
CA GLY A 107 -5.43 17.00 -16.36
C GLY A 107 -6.07 15.63 -16.20
N GLY A 108 -5.42 14.58 -16.69
CA GLY A 108 -5.86 13.19 -16.51
C GLY A 108 -5.92 12.78 -15.03
N MET A 109 -4.93 13.18 -14.23
CA MET A 109 -4.92 12.94 -12.79
C MET A 109 -6.04 13.71 -12.08
N GLY A 110 -6.27 14.97 -12.40
CA GLY A 110 -7.37 15.76 -11.83
C GLY A 110 -8.73 15.12 -12.10
N PHE A 111 -8.95 14.64 -13.33
CA PHE A 111 -10.17 13.89 -13.67
C PHE A 111 -10.29 12.58 -12.88
N ALA A 112 -9.21 11.79 -12.84
CA ALA A 112 -9.20 10.52 -12.13
C ALA A 112 -9.51 10.72 -10.64
N MET A 113 -8.86 11.68 -9.99
CA MET A 113 -9.06 12.02 -8.57
C MET A 113 -10.50 12.44 -8.25
N LYS A 114 -11.18 13.12 -9.18
CA LYS A 114 -12.59 13.48 -9.02
C LYS A 114 -13.51 12.25 -9.10
N LYS A 115 -13.20 11.29 -9.97
CA LYS A 115 -14.07 10.12 -10.24
C LYS A 115 -13.82 8.94 -9.31
N LEU A 116 -12.60 8.81 -8.80
CA LEU A 116 -12.14 7.72 -7.95
C LEU A 116 -13.03 7.44 -6.71
N PRO A 117 -13.49 8.47 -5.96
CA PRO A 117 -14.29 8.27 -4.75
C PRO A 117 -15.64 7.61 -5.04
N GLU A 118 -16.26 7.99 -6.16
CA GLU A 118 -17.60 7.54 -6.52
C GLU A 118 -17.59 6.12 -7.08
N THR A 119 -16.59 5.75 -7.87
CA THR A 119 -16.58 4.46 -8.58
C THR A 119 -15.84 3.36 -7.85
N PHE A 120 -14.60 3.61 -7.41
CA PHE A 120 -13.73 2.54 -6.89
C PHE A 120 -13.68 2.53 -5.36
N LEU A 121 -13.73 3.69 -4.70
CA LEU A 121 -13.56 3.76 -3.24
C LEU A 121 -14.86 3.72 -2.45
N SER A 122 -16.00 3.72 -3.12
CA SER A 122 -17.32 3.74 -2.47
C SER A 122 -17.55 2.53 -1.55
N GLY A 123 -16.84 1.42 -1.78
CA GLY A 123 -16.85 0.24 -0.90
C GLY A 123 -18.22 -0.43 -0.76
N GLN A 124 -19.21 -0.02 -1.56
CA GLN A 124 -20.58 -0.49 -1.49
C GLN A 124 -20.66 -1.98 -1.80
N GLU A 125 -19.94 -2.45 -2.82
CA GLU A 125 -19.88 -3.86 -3.18
C GLU A 125 -19.29 -4.71 -2.03
N THR A 126 -18.23 -4.23 -1.38
CA THR A 126 -17.65 -4.87 -0.19
C THR A 126 -18.66 -4.99 0.94
N LEU A 127 -19.45 -3.93 1.18
CA LEU A 127 -20.50 -3.94 2.21
C LEU A 127 -21.61 -4.93 1.88
N THR A 128 -21.98 -5.08 0.60
CA THR A 128 -22.98 -6.09 0.19
C THR A 128 -22.48 -7.51 0.38
N LEU A 129 -21.21 -7.78 0.03
CA LEU A 129 -20.59 -9.08 0.24
C LEU A 129 -20.47 -9.40 1.74
N TYR A 130 -20.06 -8.43 2.56
CA TYR A 130 -19.99 -8.58 4.00
C TYR A 130 -21.37 -8.90 4.61
N ARG A 131 -22.41 -8.13 4.26
CA ARG A 131 -23.78 -8.39 4.74
C ARG A 131 -24.28 -9.77 4.34
N LYS A 132 -24.00 -10.20 3.11
CA LYS A 132 -24.36 -11.54 2.62
C LYS A 132 -23.63 -12.64 3.40
N ALA A 133 -22.31 -12.51 3.58
CA ALA A 133 -21.52 -13.46 4.35
C ALA A 133 -21.98 -13.55 5.81
N LYS A 134 -22.34 -12.40 6.41
CA LYS A 134 -22.91 -12.34 7.77
C LYS A 134 -24.27 -13.06 7.86
N ALA A 135 -25.18 -12.79 6.91
CA ALA A 135 -26.49 -13.45 6.87
C ALA A 135 -26.37 -14.98 6.66
N GLU A 136 -25.44 -15.45 5.84
CA GLU A 136 -25.18 -16.89 5.65
C GLU A 136 -24.66 -17.56 6.94
N LYS A 137 -23.87 -16.85 7.75
CA LYS A 137 -23.39 -17.33 9.05
C LYS A 137 -24.53 -17.42 10.06
N GLU A 138 -25.33 -16.37 10.19
CA GLU A 138 -26.50 -16.32 11.07
C GLU A 138 -27.51 -17.44 10.73
N ALA A 139 -27.72 -17.72 9.44
CA ALA A 139 -28.57 -18.84 9.00
C ALA A 139 -28.01 -20.22 9.36
N LYS A 140 -26.68 -20.42 9.27
CA LYS A 140 -26.03 -21.68 9.66
C LYS A 140 -26.07 -21.91 11.17
N GLU A 141 -25.89 -20.86 11.97
CA GLU A 141 -25.99 -20.93 13.43
C GLU A 141 -27.43 -21.25 13.88
N ALA A 142 -28.44 -20.63 13.26
CA ALA A 142 -29.85 -20.92 13.52
C ALA A 142 -30.23 -22.38 13.21
N HIS A 143 -29.61 -23.01 12.21
CA HIS A 143 -29.83 -24.42 11.88
C HIS A 143 -29.07 -25.40 12.79
N THR A 144 -28.00 -24.97 13.46
CA THR A 144 -27.16 -25.84 14.30
C THR A 144 -27.55 -25.80 15.78
N GLY A 145 -28.20 -24.72 16.25
CA GLY A 145 -28.67 -24.56 17.64
C GLY A 145 -30.05 -25.16 17.94
N GLY A 146 -30.63 -25.94 17.02
CA GLY A 146 -31.95 -26.58 17.16
C GLY A 146 -31.91 -28.05 17.60
N HIS A 147 -30.76 -28.56 18.05
CA HIS A 147 -30.60 -29.92 18.59
C HIS A 147 -29.99 -29.90 19.99
#